data_AF-A0A957K9E5-F1
#
_entry.id   AF-A0A957K9E5-F1
#
_cell.length_a   1.000
_cell.length_b   1.000
_cell.length_c   1.000
_cell.angle_alpha   90.00
_cell.angle_beta   90.00
_cell.angle_gamma   90.00
#
_symmetry.space_group_name_H-M   'P 1'
#
loop_
_entity.id
_entity.type
_entity.pdbx_description
1 polymer ?
#
loop_
_entity_poly.entity_id
_entity_poly.type
_entity_poly.pdbx_seq_one_letter_code
_entity_poly.pdbx_strand_id
1 'polypeptide(L)'
;LYDVKLGTVVEHLWQALQEGEALPGRALSHLSELSPAQQETILALFAEMGSERLRPVYLALNSQVPYEELHLLRLHYALAALPAD
;
A
#
# COMPACT_ATOMS: atom_id res chain seq x y z
N LEU A 1 -8.55 -6.13 24.99
CA LEU A 1 -8.37 -6.38 23.54
C LEU A 1 -8.10 -5.04 22.88
N TYR A 2 -6.99 -4.90 22.17
CA TYR A 2 -6.73 -3.66 21.43
C TYR A 2 -7.54 -3.70 20.14
N ASP A 3 -8.52 -2.81 20.01
CA ASP A 3 -9.33 -2.60 18.81
C ASP A 3 -8.54 -1.73 17.83
N VAL A 4 -7.43 -2.28 17.31
CA VAL A 4 -6.56 -1.55 16.38
C VAL A 4 -7.15 -1.64 14.98
N LYS A 5 -7.45 -0.49 14.37
CA LYS A 5 -7.93 -0.41 12.99
C LYS A 5 -6.84 -0.87 12.03
N LEU A 6 -7.21 -1.56 10.96
CA LEU A 6 -6.29 -1.99 9.90
C LEU A 6 -5.44 -0.83 9.37
N GLY A 7 -6.05 0.35 9.19
CA GLY A 7 -5.33 1.56 8.76
C GLY A 7 -4.16 1.95 9.67
N THR A 8 -4.35 1.85 11.00
CA THR A 8 -3.29 2.12 11.98
C THR A 8 -2.15 1.11 11.88
N VAL A 9 -2.47 -0.18 11.68
CA VAL A 9 -1.45 -1.21 11.47
C VAL A 9 -0.67 -0.94 10.18
N VAL A 10 -1.36 -0.61 9.09
CA VAL A 10 -0.73 -0.31 7.80
C VAL A 10 0.18 0.91 7.89
N GLU A 11 -0.21 1.97 8.59
CA GLU A 11 0.63 3.15 8.81
C GLU A 11 1.89 2.83 9.62
N HIS A 12 1.76 2.06 10.71
CA HIS A 12 2.92 1.64 11.49
C HIS A 12 3.88 0.75 10.71
N LEU A 13 3.36 -0.19 9.91
CA LEU A 13 4.20 -1.02 9.04
C LEU A 13 4.88 -0.20 7.95
N TRP A 14 4.17 0.78 7.37
CA TRP A 14 4.79 1.71 6.43
C TRP A 14 5.92 2.50 7.08
N GLN A 15 5.73 3.02 8.29
CA GLN A 15 6.77 3.74 9.02
C GLN A 15 7.98 2.83 9.30
N ALA A 16 7.75 1.62 9.80
CA ALA A 16 8.83 0.65 10.06
C ALA A 16 9.63 0.33 8.79
N LEU A 17 8.94 0.14 7.66
CA LEU A 17 9.58 -0.08 6.36
C LEU A 17 10.48 1.10 5.95
N GLN A 18 10.02 2.33 6.18
CA GLN A 18 10.79 3.55 5.89
C GLN A 18 12.01 3.71 6.82
N GLU A 19 11.94 3.18 8.03
CA GLU A 19 13.04 3.15 9.00
C GLU A 19 14.08 2.04 8.68
N GLY A 20 13.81 1.20 7.67
CA GLY A 20 14.71 0.12 7.24
C GLY A 20 14.49 -1.20 8.00
N GLU A 21 13.40 -1.32 8.76
CA GLU A 21 13.05 -2.56 9.43
C GLU A 21 12.66 -3.63 8.40
N ALA A 22 13.17 -4.85 8.62
CA ALA A 22 12.83 -5.99 7.77
C ALA A 22 11.39 -6.44 8.06
N LEU A 23 10.52 -6.28 7.06
CA LEU A 23 9.16 -6.79 7.12
C LEU A 23 9.05 -8.05 6.27
N PRO A 24 8.42 -9.13 6.79
CA PRO A 24 8.24 -10.33 6.01
C PRO A 24 7.40 -10.02 4.77
N GLY A 25 7.99 -10.22 3.58
CA GLY A 25 7.35 -10.00 2.28
C GLY A 25 6.15 -10.92 2.08
N ARG A 26 4.97 -10.49 2.55
CA ARG A 26 3.69 -11.13 2.26
C ARG A 26 2.90 -10.30 1.26
N ALA A 27 2.16 -11.00 0.41
CA ALA A 27 1.13 -10.37 -0.40
C ALA A 27 0.03 -9.83 0.52
N LEU A 28 -0.12 -8.50 0.61
CA LEU A 28 -1.15 -7.84 1.40
C LEU A 28 -2.37 -7.44 0.55
N SER A 29 -2.31 -7.61 -0.77
CA SER A 29 -3.39 -7.33 -1.72
C SER A 29 -4.72 -8.02 -1.39
N HIS A 30 -4.67 -9.20 -0.76
CA HIS A 30 -5.87 -9.93 -0.33
C HIS A 30 -6.66 -9.26 0.81
N LEU A 31 -6.07 -8.27 1.50
CA LEU A 31 -6.75 -7.48 2.53
C LEU A 31 -7.52 -6.29 1.96
N SER A 32 -7.34 -5.98 0.68
CA SER A 32 -8.02 -4.88 -0.02
C SER A 32 -9.44 -5.29 -0.37
N GLU A 33 -10.39 -4.38 -0.22
CA GLU A 33 -11.77 -4.58 -0.66
C GLU A 33 -11.97 -4.23 -2.15
N LEU A 34 -10.93 -3.72 -2.82
CA LEU A 34 -10.97 -3.36 -4.23
C LEU A 34 -10.92 -4.60 -5.13
N SER A 35 -11.53 -4.48 -6.31
CA SER A 35 -11.42 -5.53 -7.33
C SER A 35 -9.97 -5.71 -7.80
N PRO A 36 -9.56 -6.91 -8.25
CA PRO A 36 -8.21 -7.15 -8.77
C PRO A 36 -7.78 -6.15 -9.85
N ALA A 37 -8.68 -5.79 -10.76
CA ALA A 37 -8.41 -4.80 -11.80
C ALA A 37 -8.11 -3.39 -11.25
N GLN A 38 -8.81 -2.98 -10.19
CA GLN A 38 -8.52 -1.71 -9.50
C GLN A 38 -7.17 -1.79 -8.78
N GLN A 39 -6.86 -2.91 -8.13
CA GLN A 39 -5.57 -3.11 -7.47
C GLN A 39 -4.42 -3.04 -8.48
N GLU A 40 -4.52 -3.75 -9.61
CA GLU A 40 -3.54 -3.72 -10.70
C GLU A 40 -3.32 -2.29 -11.23
N THR A 41 -4.41 -1.55 -11.44
CA THR A 41 -4.34 -0.14 -11.88
C THR A 41 -3.56 0.72 -10.90
N ILE A 42 -3.83 0.58 -9.60
CA ILE A 42 -3.16 1.33 -8.54
C ILE A 42 -1.67 0.95 -8.45
N LEU A 43 -1.35 -0.35 -8.53
CA LEU A 43 0.04 -0.83 -8.51
C LEU A 43 0.83 -0.33 -9.72
N ALA A 44 0.20 -0.27 -10.90
CA ALA A 44 0.81 0.31 -12.10
C ALA A 44 1.08 1.82 -11.92
N LEU A 45 0.15 2.57 -11.33
CA LEU A 45 0.35 3.99 -11.02
C LEU A 45 1.50 4.20 -10.01
N PHE A 46 1.66 3.32 -9.01
CA PHE A 46 2.81 3.37 -8.11
C PHE A 46 4.13 3.08 -8.83
N ALA A 47 4.14 2.15 -9.79
CA ALA A 47 5.33 1.87 -10.59
C ALA A 47 5.71 3.05 -11.52
N GLU A 48 4.72 3.76 -12.07
CA GLU A 48 4.94 4.89 -12.97
C GLU A 48 5.32 6.17 -12.21
N MET A 49 4.63 6.48 -11.12
CA MET A 49 4.70 7.79 -10.45
C MET A 49 5.48 7.74 -9.12
N GLY A 50 5.83 6.56 -8.64
CA GLY A 50 6.41 6.32 -7.33
C GLY A 50 5.37 6.18 -6.23
N SER A 51 5.77 5.53 -5.13
CA SER A 51 4.90 5.19 -4.00
C SER A 51 5.08 6.10 -2.78
N GLU A 52 6.06 7.01 -2.80
CA GLU A 52 6.39 7.93 -1.69
C GLU A 52 5.22 8.84 -1.28
N ARG A 53 4.42 9.29 -2.26
CA ARG A 53 3.30 10.21 -2.03
C ARG A 53 2.03 9.62 -2.62
N LEU A 54 0.97 9.57 -1.81
CA LEU A 54 -0.34 9.06 -2.28
C LEU A 54 -1.11 10.09 -3.12
N ARG A 55 -0.87 11.39 -2.92
CA ARG A 55 -1.63 12.46 -3.58
C ARG A 55 -1.62 12.38 -5.12
N PRO A 56 -0.48 12.15 -5.81
CA PRO A 56 -0.48 12.00 -7.26
C PRO A 56 -1.33 10.84 -7.74
N VAL A 57 -1.21 9.67 -7.10
CA VAL A 57 -1.99 8.47 -7.43
C VAL A 57 -3.47 8.67 -7.15
N TYR A 58 -3.82 9.27 -6.02
CA TYR A 58 -5.21 9.60 -5.66
C TYR A 58 -5.87 10.53 -6.70
N LEU A 59 -5.13 11.51 -7.20
CA LEU A 59 -5.61 12.40 -8.26
C LEU A 59 -5.75 11.68 -9.61
N ALA A 60 -4.82 10.80 -9.96
CA ALA A 60 -4.89 9.98 -11.18
C ALA A 60 -6.11 9.03 -11.19
N LEU A 61 -6.57 8.61 -10.00
CA LEU A 61 -7.77 7.80 -9.79
C LEU A 61 -9.06 8.64 -9.67
N ASN A 62 -9.03 9.91 -10.06
CA ASN A 62 -10.14 10.85 -9.95
C ASN A 62 -10.72 10.94 -8.53
N SER A 63 -9.90 10.72 -7.49
CA SER A 63 -10.33 10.75 -6.09
C SER A 63 -11.43 9.74 -5.73
N GLN A 64 -11.56 8.64 -6.48
CA GLN A 64 -12.63 7.65 -6.29
C GLN A 64 -12.25 6.48 -5.38
N VAL A 65 -10.98 6.37 -5.00
CA VAL A 65 -10.46 5.27 -4.19
C VAL A 65 -10.23 5.74 -2.75
N PRO A 66 -10.70 5.02 -1.72
CA PRO A 66 -10.44 5.35 -0.33
C PRO A 66 -8.94 5.44 -0.03
N TYR A 67 -8.54 6.39 0.81
CA TYR A 67 -7.13 6.59 1.16
C TYR A 67 -6.53 5.36 1.86
N GLU A 68 -7.34 4.66 2.67
CA GLU A 68 -6.95 3.44 3.39
C GLU A 68 -6.51 2.33 2.42
N GLU A 69 -7.20 2.18 1.29
CA GLU A 69 -6.84 1.24 0.22
C GLU A 69 -5.51 1.62 -0.45
N LEU A 70 -5.28 2.93 -0.66
CA LEU A 70 -4.01 3.41 -1.20
C LEU A 70 -2.85 3.17 -0.24
N HIS A 71 -3.06 3.34 1.06
CA HIS A 71 -2.05 3.01 2.08
C HIS A 71 -1.71 1.52 2.06
N LEU A 72 -2.71 0.65 2.01
CA LEU A 72 -2.53 -0.80 1.98
C LEU A 72 -1.77 -1.25 0.74
N LEU A 73 -2.22 -0.82 -0.45
CA LEU A 73 -1.61 -1.20 -1.72
C LEU A 73 -0.20 -0.61 -1.90
N ARG A 74 0.07 0.57 -1.32
CA ARG A 74 1.42 1.11 -1.24
C ARG A 74 2.35 0.21 -0.45
N LEU A 75 1.92 -0.20 0.74
CA LEU A 75 2.71 -1.09 1.59
C LEU A 75 2.97 -2.42 0.87
N HIS A 76 1.94 -2.98 0.24
CA HIS A 76 2.08 -4.18 -0.59
C HIS A 76 3.13 -4.01 -1.70
N TYR A 77 3.03 -2.92 -2.46
CA TYR A 77 3.94 -2.60 -3.55
C TYR A 77 5.40 -2.49 -3.06
N ALA A 78 5.62 -1.76 -1.97
CA ALA A 78 6.96 -1.55 -1.43
C ALA A 78 7.58 -2.84 -0.88
N LEU A 79 6.79 -3.70 -0.22
CA LEU A 79 7.24 -5.01 0.23
C LEU A 79 7.57 -5.96 -0.94
N ALA A 80 6.82 -5.88 -2.04
CA ALA A 80 7.09 -6.67 -3.23
C ALA A 80 8.34 -6.20 -4.01
N ALA A 81 8.75 -4.94 -3.82
CA ALA A 81 9.96 -4.38 -4.41
C ALA A 81 11.23 -4.72 -3.61
N LEU A 82 11.10 -5.21 -2.38
CA LEU A 82 12.24 -5.68 -1.60
C LEU A 82 12.73 -7.03 -2.14
N PRO A 83 14.05 -7.25 -2.26
CA PRO A 83 14.58 -8.57 -2.55
C PRO A 83 14.18 -9.54 -1.43
N ALA A 84 13.64 -10.70 -1.80
CA ALA A 84 13.49 -11.80 -0.87
C ALA A 84 14.90 -12.38 -0.63
N ASP A 85 15.49 -12.07 0.54
CA ASP A 85 16.73 -12.70 1.00
C ASP A 85 16.59 -14.23 1.13
#